data_AF-A0A944MCE4-F1
#
_entry.id   AF-A0A944MCE4-F1
#
_cell.length_a   1.000
_cell.length_b   1.000
_cell.length_c   1.000
_cell.angle_alpha   90.00
_cell.angle_beta   90.00
_cell.angle_gamma   90.00
#
_symmetry.space_group_name_H-M   'P 1'
#
loop_
_entity.id
_entity.type
_entity.pdbx_description
1 polymer ?
#
loop_
_entity_poly.entity_id
_entity_poly.type
_entity_poly.pdbx_seq_one_letter_code
_entity_poly.pdbx_strand_id
1 'polypeptide(L)'
;MNTGDAPVYVSLPAKRSLENRYAIYADRIELLCRLPFVTKTLVIKRDELVSIETYKPPVIRTSLFALKLDLADLFEHVGLVRKNGLFKQLRFTPKNPREFVEKVKELWDIA
;
A
#
# COMPACT_ATOMS: atom_id res chain seq x y z
N MET A 1 18.75 -11.14 5.96
CA MET A 1 17.82 -10.18 6.59
C MET A 1 18.63 -8.92 6.86
N ASN A 2 18.43 -7.83 6.11
CA ASN A 2 19.22 -6.61 6.28
C ASN A 2 18.75 -5.87 7.53
N THR A 3 19.62 -5.82 8.53
CA THR A 3 19.42 -5.26 9.88
C THR A 3 19.62 -3.73 9.94
N GLY A 4 19.24 -3.01 8.87
CA GLY A 4 19.59 -1.58 8.69
C GLY A 4 18.46 -0.57 8.90
N ASP A 5 17.21 -0.90 8.60
CA ASP A 5 16.12 0.08 8.67
C ASP A 5 14.93 -0.49 9.42
N ALA A 6 14.70 0.00 10.64
CA ALA A 6 13.44 -0.22 11.32
C ALA A 6 12.31 0.43 10.49
N PRO A 7 11.15 -0.22 10.33
CA PRO A 7 10.01 0.40 9.66
C PRO A 7 9.56 1.61 10.48
N VAL A 8 9.41 2.76 9.82
CA VAL A 8 8.88 4.00 10.40
C VAL A 8 7.42 3.80 10.80
N TYR A 9 6.70 2.99 10.02
CA TYR A 9 5.31 2.65 10.30
C TYR A 9 5.02 1.21 9.89
N VAL A 10 4.19 0.52 10.67
CA VAL A 10 3.69 -0.82 10.35
C VAL A 10 2.19 -0.86 10.56
N SER A 11 1.45 -1.11 9.48
CA SER A 11 0.06 -1.52 9.57
C SER A 11 0.00 -3.00 9.96
N LEU A 12 -0.53 -3.27 11.14
CA LEU A 12 -0.75 -4.64 11.60
C LEU A 12 -1.79 -5.37 10.73
N PRO A 13 -1.64 -6.70 10.57
CA PRO A 13 -2.61 -7.54 9.88
C PRO A 13 -4.03 -7.37 10.41
N ALA A 14 -5.00 -7.28 9.51
CA ALA A 14 -6.42 -7.23 9.84
C ALA A 14 -7.22 -8.14 8.90
N LYS A 15 -8.42 -8.55 9.31
CA LYS A 15 -9.31 -9.36 8.46
C LYS A 15 -9.62 -8.67 7.11
N ARG A 16 -9.80 -7.35 7.14
CA ARG A 16 -10.00 -6.53 5.93
C ARG A 16 -8.79 -6.49 4.99
N SER A 17 -7.57 -6.68 5.53
CA SER A 17 -6.35 -6.77 4.74
C SER A 17 -5.99 -8.21 4.38
N LEU A 18 -6.87 -9.19 4.61
CA LEU A 18 -6.57 -10.62 4.39
C LEU A 18 -5.29 -11.08 5.11
N GLU A 19 -5.05 -10.54 6.32
CA GLU A 19 -3.82 -10.75 7.09
C GLU A 19 -2.52 -10.25 6.44
N ASN A 20 -2.62 -9.44 5.39
CA ASN A 20 -1.49 -8.75 4.80
C ASN A 20 -0.88 -7.75 5.79
N ARG A 21 0.43 -7.55 5.66
CA ARG A 21 1.21 -6.61 6.45
C ARG A 21 1.78 -5.53 5.53
N TYR A 22 1.64 -4.28 5.92
CA TYR A 22 2.16 -3.13 5.16
C TYR A 22 3.12 -2.36 6.04
N ALA A 23 4.29 -2.04 5.51
CA ALA A 23 5.32 -1.32 6.24
C ALA A 23 5.88 -0.16 5.40
N ILE A 24 6.12 0.96 6.06
CA ILE A 24 6.77 2.14 5.48
C ILE A 24 8.19 2.20 6.06
N TYR A 25 9.18 2.27 5.19
CA TYR A 25 10.58 2.50 5.50
C TYR A 25 11.00 3.87 4.96
N ALA A 26 12.18 4.35 5.37
CA ALA A 26 12.72 5.62 4.92
C ALA A 26 12.83 5.73 3.40
N ASP A 27 13.17 4.63 2.71
CA ASP A 27 13.48 4.58 1.27
C ASP A 27 12.43 3.83 0.43
N ARG A 28 11.56 3.05 1.08
CA ARG A 28 10.60 2.16 0.39
C ARG A 28 9.34 1.86 1.20
N ILE A 29 8.31 1.40 0.51
CA ILE A 29 7.12 0.79 1.07
C ILE A 29 7.16 -0.70 0.74
N GLU A 30 6.90 -1.54 1.74
CA GLU A 30 6.79 -2.99 1.56
C GLU A 30 5.34 -3.42 1.79
N LEU A 31 4.75 -4.05 0.78
CA LEU A 31 3.40 -4.61 0.84
C LEU A 31 3.48 -6.13 0.80
N LEU A 32 3.39 -6.77 1.97
CA LEU A 32 3.33 -8.22 2.07
C LEU A 32 1.93 -8.68 1.64
N CYS A 33 1.87 -9.40 0.52
CA CYS A 33 0.65 -9.95 -0.04
C CYS A 33 0.63 -11.46 0.16
N ARG A 34 -0.37 -11.95 0.87
CA ARG A 34 -0.67 -13.37 1.05
C ARG A 34 -1.75 -13.77 0.05
N LEU A 35 -1.33 -14.46 -1.00
CA LEU A 35 -2.21 -15.15 -1.92
C LEU A 35 -2.37 -16.61 -1.42
N PRO A 36 -3.44 -17.33 -1.81
CA PRO A 36 -3.77 -18.66 -1.24
C PRO A 36 -2.65 -19.70 -1.29
N PHE A 37 -1.67 -19.55 -2.20
CA PHE A 37 -0.55 -20.49 -2.36
C PHE A 37 0.84 -19.81 -2.42
N VAL A 38 0.89 -18.48 -2.35
CA VAL A 38 2.14 -17.72 -2.50
C VAL A 38 2.09 -16.49 -1.60
N THR A 39 3.15 -16.30 -0.81
CA THR A 39 3.39 -15.02 -0.12
C THR A 39 4.42 -14.22 -0.89
N LYS A 40 4.09 -13.00 -1.30
CA LYS A 40 4.98 -12.13 -2.05
C LYS A 40 5.00 -10.73 -1.45
N THR A 41 6.20 -10.19 -1.25
CA THR A 41 6.37 -8.79 -0.85
C THR A 41 6.54 -7.93 -2.09
N LEU A 42 5.63 -6.97 -2.29
CA LEU A 42 5.81 -5.92 -3.28
C LEU A 42 6.58 -4.78 -2.63
N VAL A 43 7.76 -4.50 -3.15
CA VAL A 43 8.58 -3.37 -2.71
C VAL A 43 8.38 -2.22 -3.70
N ILE A 44 8.08 -1.05 -3.15
CA ILE A 44 7.87 0.19 -3.91
C ILE A 44 8.88 1.18 -3.37
N LYS A 45 9.86 1.54 -4.18
CA LYS A 45 10.85 2.55 -3.78
C LYS A 45 10.26 3.94 -3.87
N ARG A 46 10.83 4.89 -3.12
CA ARG A 46 10.40 6.30 -3.12
C ARG A 46 10.39 6.92 -4.52
N ASP A 47 11.42 6.65 -5.33
CA ASP A 47 11.56 7.17 -6.70
C ASP A 47 10.56 6.56 -7.70
N GLU A 48 9.93 5.45 -7.35
CA GLU A 48 8.89 4.82 -8.15
C GLU A 48 7.49 5.32 -7.80
N LEU A 49 7.29 5.92 -6.62
CA LEU A 49 5.98 6.39 -6.18
C LEU A 49 5.63 7.70 -6.90
N VAL A 50 4.52 7.70 -7.61
CA VAL A 50 4.00 8.87 -8.34
C VAL A 50 2.96 9.60 -7.50
N SER A 51 2.01 8.86 -6.93
CA SER A 51 1.00 9.42 -6.03
C SER A 51 0.49 8.36 -5.07
N ILE A 52 -0.03 8.83 -3.94
CA ILE A 52 -0.65 8.00 -2.91
C ILE A 52 -1.83 8.76 -2.28
N GLU A 53 -2.99 8.12 -2.25
CA GLU A 53 -4.23 8.74 -1.77
C GLU A 53 -5.12 7.72 -1.04
N THR A 54 -6.04 8.23 -0.22
CA THR A 54 -7.09 7.41 0.39
C THR A 54 -8.37 7.49 -0.44
N TYR A 55 -9.04 6.36 -0.60
CA TYR A 55 -10.28 6.24 -1.37
C TYR A 55 -11.38 5.65 -0.49
N LYS A 56 -12.59 6.21 -0.59
CA LYS A 56 -13.80 5.72 0.10
C LYS A 56 -14.70 4.92 -0.86
N PRO A 57 -15.31 3.80 -0.43
CA PRO A 57 -16.37 3.14 -1.17
C PRO A 57 -17.66 3.98 -1.22
N PRO A 58 -18.53 3.82 -2.24
CA PRO A 58 -18.31 3.06 -3.47
C PRO A 58 -17.41 3.87 -4.40
N VAL A 59 -16.31 3.25 -4.84
CA VAL A 59 -15.41 3.90 -5.80
C VAL A 59 -16.00 3.73 -7.20
N ILE A 60 -17.00 4.53 -7.55
CA ILE A 60 -17.66 4.51 -8.87
C ILE A 60 -16.67 4.91 -10.00
N ARG A 61 -15.52 5.51 -9.65
CA ARG A 61 -14.63 6.20 -10.61
C ARG A 61 -13.23 5.62 -10.80
N THR A 62 -12.82 4.54 -10.15
CA THR A 62 -11.40 4.19 -10.14
C THR A 62 -11.08 2.95 -10.98
N SER A 63 -10.34 3.16 -12.06
CA SER A 63 -9.65 2.21 -12.96
C SER A 63 -9.93 0.72 -12.73
N LEU A 64 -10.61 0.09 -13.68
CA LEU A 64 -10.78 -1.38 -13.77
C LEU A 64 -9.46 -2.16 -13.74
N PHE A 65 -8.33 -1.50 -14.04
CA PHE A 65 -6.99 -2.11 -14.15
C PHE A 65 -6.12 -1.98 -12.90
N ALA A 66 -6.65 -1.50 -11.76
CA ALA A 66 -5.87 -1.46 -10.52
C ALA A 66 -5.79 -2.84 -9.87
N LEU A 67 -4.58 -3.27 -9.49
CA LEU A 67 -4.41 -4.50 -8.73
C LEU A 67 -4.88 -4.28 -7.29
N LYS A 68 -5.88 -5.04 -6.87
CA LYS A 68 -6.39 -5.04 -5.50
C LYS A 68 -5.70 -6.16 -4.73
N LEU A 69 -5.04 -5.81 -3.63
CA LEU A 69 -4.30 -6.74 -2.79
C LEU A 69 -5.18 -7.35 -1.69
N ASP A 70 -6.34 -6.75 -1.43
CA ASP A 70 -7.31 -7.16 -0.41
C ASP A 70 -8.73 -6.66 -0.74
N LEU A 71 -9.61 -6.63 0.27
CA LEU A 71 -11.03 -6.24 0.18
C LEU A 71 -11.23 -4.71 0.01
N ALA A 72 -10.35 -4.04 -0.73
CA ALA A 72 -10.37 -2.60 -0.98
C ALA A 72 -11.71 -2.07 -1.53
N ASP A 73 -12.51 -2.91 -2.20
CA ASP A 73 -13.83 -2.50 -2.72
C ASP A 73 -14.88 -2.25 -1.63
N LEU A 74 -14.68 -2.83 -0.44
CA LEU A 74 -15.66 -2.82 0.65
C LEU A 74 -15.29 -1.83 1.77
N PHE A 75 -14.06 -1.31 1.77
CA PHE A 75 -13.54 -0.48 2.86
C PHE A 75 -12.76 0.74 2.34
N GLU A 76 -12.61 1.75 3.19
CA GLU A 76 -11.65 2.83 2.95
C GLU A 76 -10.26 2.23 2.80
N HIS A 77 -9.58 2.56 1.71
CA HIS A 77 -8.31 1.93 1.32
C HIS A 77 -7.33 2.96 0.77
N VAL A 78 -6.08 2.55 0.67
CA VAL A 78 -5.00 3.31 0.06
C VAL A 78 -4.87 2.87 -1.39
N GLY A 79 -4.85 3.85 -2.30
CA GLY A 79 -4.45 3.66 -3.68
C GLY A 79 -3.11 4.33 -3.92
N LEU A 80 -2.22 3.63 -4.62
CA LEU A 80 -0.91 4.15 -4.98
C LEU A 80 -0.67 3.98 -6.48
N VAL A 81 0.02 4.96 -7.07
CA VAL A 81 0.43 4.93 -8.47
C VAL A 81 1.95 4.83 -8.54
N ARG A 82 2.43 3.90 -9.37
CA ARG A 82 3.86 3.67 -9.62
C ARG A 82 4.22 4.13 -11.02
N LYS A 83 5.44 4.65 -11.16
CA LYS A 83 6.03 5.01 -12.45
C LYS A 83 6.21 3.76 -13.33
N ASN A 84 6.71 2.68 -12.74
CA ASN A 84 7.12 1.45 -13.43
C ASN A 84 6.54 0.19 -12.75
N GLY A 85 6.56 -0.93 -13.49
CA GLY A 85 6.12 -2.26 -13.03
C GLY A 85 4.91 -2.82 -13.77
N LEU A 86 4.64 -4.12 -13.55
CA LEU A 86 3.52 -4.85 -14.18
C LEU A 86 2.15 -4.28 -13.78
N PHE A 87 2.05 -3.76 -12.55
CA PHE A 87 0.84 -3.13 -12.02
C PHE A 87 1.17 -1.70 -11.60
N LYS A 88 0.73 -0.74 -12.42
CA LYS A 88 0.96 0.70 -12.17
C LYS A 88 0.10 1.26 -11.06
N GLN A 89 -1.08 0.69 -10.84
CA GLN A 89 -2.00 1.12 -9.78
C GLN A 89 -2.21 -0.04 -8.82
N LEU A 90 -1.91 0.17 -7.54
CA LEU A 90 -2.15 -0.80 -6.48
C LEU A 90 -3.17 -0.25 -5.50
N ARG A 91 -4.03 -1.12 -4.97
CA ARG A 91 -4.99 -0.80 -3.91
C ARG A 91 -4.90 -1.80 -2.78
N PHE A 92 -4.91 -1.29 -1.56
CA PHE A 92 -4.78 -2.09 -0.35
C PHE A 92 -5.36 -1.35 0.86
N THR A 93 -5.76 -2.10 1.87
CA THR A 93 -6.60 -1.66 2.99
C THR A 93 -5.83 -1.82 4.31
N PRO A 94 -4.87 -0.92 4.60
CA PRO A 94 -4.17 -0.94 5.88
C PRO A 94 -5.16 -0.67 7.03
N LYS A 95 -4.72 -0.92 8.26
CA LYS A 95 -5.54 -0.71 9.45
C LYS A 95 -6.00 0.74 9.60
N ASN A 96 -5.17 1.69 9.24
CA ASN A 96 -5.55 3.10 9.19
C ASN A 96 -5.08 3.70 7.86
N PRO A 97 -5.96 3.73 6.83
CA PRO A 97 -5.61 4.25 5.51
C PRO A 97 -5.11 5.69 5.53
N ARG A 98 -5.74 6.57 6.31
CA ARG A 98 -5.37 7.99 6.37
C ARG A 98 -4.01 8.18 6.98
N GLU A 99 -3.79 7.59 8.15
CA GLU A 99 -2.50 7.63 8.84
C GLU A 99 -1.38 7.04 7.98
N PHE A 100 -1.66 5.95 7.24
CA PHE A 100 -0.69 5.38 6.31
C PHE A 100 -0.27 6.40 5.23
N VAL A 101 -1.24 7.05 4.59
CA VAL A 101 -0.97 8.06 3.54
C VAL A 101 -0.26 9.27 4.12
N GLU A 102 -0.73 9.79 5.26
CA GLU A 102 -0.11 10.92 5.95
C GLU A 102 1.35 10.63 6.29
N LYS A 103 1.66 9.44 6.80
CA LYS A 103 3.04 9.04 7.09
C LYS A 103 3.92 8.95 5.85
N VAL A 104 3.40 8.46 4.73
CA VAL A 104 4.15 8.46 3.47
C VAL A 104 4.40 9.89 2.98
N LYS A 105 3.37 10.75 3.01
CA LYS A 105 3.48 12.15 2.58
C LYS A 105 4.45 12.95 3.44
N GLU A 106 4.37 12.80 4.77
CA GLU A 106 5.28 13.41 5.74
C GLU A 106 6.72 12.96 5.52
N LEU A 107 6.94 11.65 5.33
CA LEU A 107 8.28 11.08 5.21
C LEU A 107 8.95 11.39 3.87
N TRP A 108 8.18 11.41 2.79
CA TRP A 108 8.71 11.53 1.43
C TRP A 108 8.47 12.90 0.79
N ASP A 109 7.90 13.84 1.54
CA ASP A 109 7.60 15.22 1.11
C ASP A 109 6.76 15.23 -0.19
N ILE A 110 5.72 14.42 -0.21
CA ILE A 110 4.81 14.26 -1.36
C ILE A 110 3.53 15.04 -1.08
N ALA A 111 3.27 16.07 -1.88
CA ALA A 111 2.08 16.93 -1.79
C ALA A 111 0.78 16.15 -1.99
#